data_AF-A0A7S8FHI5-F1
#
_entry.id   AF-A0A7S8FHI5-F1
#
_cell.length_a   1.000
_cell.length_b   1.000
_cell.length_c   1.000
_cell.angle_alpha   90.00
_cell.angle_beta   90.00
_cell.angle_gamma   90.00
#
_symmetry.space_group_name_H-M   'P 1'
#
loop_
_entity.id
_entity.type
_entity.pdbx_description
1 polymer ?
#
loop_
_entity_poly.entity_id
_entity_poly.type
_entity_poly.pdbx_seq_one_letter_code
_entity_poly.pdbx_strand_id
1 'polypeptide(L)'
;MENEDNTLDLLLGDITGLINQYPIAIERQAAILQATGKDPELVEKLVKAADTMRDSGNLYLTWAKHYAAMAKGNTDASSDEDETEDFDI
;
A
#
# COMPACT_ATOMS: atom_id res chain seq x y z
N MET A 1 -23.30 -8.31 10.52
CA MET A 1 -22.22 -9.30 10.71
C MET A 1 -21.86 -9.99 9.40
N GLU A 2 -22.48 -11.08 8.95
CA GLU A 2 -22.04 -11.81 7.73
C GLU A 2 -22.03 -10.97 6.44
N ASN A 3 -22.99 -10.04 6.28
CA ASN A 3 -23.08 -9.14 5.13
C ASN A 3 -22.07 -7.96 5.19
N GLU A 4 -21.67 -7.54 6.40
CA GLU A 4 -20.71 -6.46 6.62
C GLU A 4 -19.27 -6.96 6.48
N ASP A 5 -19.00 -8.19 6.94
CA ASP A 5 -17.69 -8.85 6.77
C ASP A 5 -17.34 -9.03 5.30
N ASN A 6 -18.33 -9.45 4.51
CA ASN A 6 -18.21 -9.58 3.06
C ASN A 6 -17.96 -8.21 2.40
N THR A 7 -18.59 -7.14 2.90
CA THR A 7 -18.36 -5.78 2.38
C THR A 7 -16.95 -5.29 2.67
N LEU A 8 -16.40 -5.55 3.87
CA LEU A 8 -15.03 -5.19 4.23
C LEU A 8 -13.99 -5.95 3.40
N ASP A 9 -14.22 -7.24 3.14
CA ASP A 9 -13.31 -8.06 2.34
C ASP A 9 -13.30 -7.63 0.87
N LEU A 10 -14.47 -7.28 0.31
CA LEU A 10 -14.57 -6.70 -1.03
C LEU A 10 -13.82 -5.37 -1.13
N LEU A 11 -14.01 -4.47 -0.16
CA LEU A 11 -13.32 -3.19 -0.12
C LEU A 11 -11.79 -3.36 -0.01
N LEU A 12 -11.31 -4.27 0.83
CA LEU A 12 -9.88 -4.58 0.92
C LEU A 12 -9.33 -5.15 -0.39
N GLY A 13 -10.10 -6.00 -1.07
CA GLY A 13 -9.78 -6.50 -2.40
C GLY A 13 -9.61 -5.38 -3.42
N ASP A 14 -10.56 -4.45 -3.47
CA ASP A 14 -10.54 -3.30 -4.37
C ASP A 14 -9.35 -2.38 -4.10
N ILE A 15 -9.11 -2.03 -2.83
CA ILE A 15 -7.98 -1.19 -2.42
C ILE A 15 -6.64 -1.88 -2.78
N THR A 16 -6.52 -3.18 -2.54
CA THR A 16 -5.34 -3.97 -2.91
C THR A 16 -5.11 -3.93 -4.42
N GLY A 17 -6.17 -4.09 -5.22
CA GLY A 17 -6.10 -3.98 -6.66
C GLY A 17 -5.58 -2.60 -7.13
N LEU A 18 -6.16 -1.53 -6.59
CA LEU A 18 -5.79 -0.15 -6.93
C LEU A 18 -4.34 0.18 -6.54
N ILE A 19 -3.95 -0.14 -5.30
CA ILE A 19 -2.59 0.10 -4.78
C ILE A 19 -1.54 -0.63 -5.63
N ASN A 20 -1.83 -1.85 -6.09
CA ASN A 20 -0.91 -2.61 -6.93
C ASN A 20 -0.84 -2.10 -8.38
N GLN A 21 -1.93 -1.56 -8.92
CA GLN A 21 -1.94 -1.04 -10.29
C GLN A 21 -1.08 0.21 -10.45
N TYR A 22 -0.98 1.04 -9.42
CA TYR A 22 -0.27 2.31 -9.47
C TYR A 22 1.24 2.18 -9.78
N PRO A 23 2.04 1.39 -9.03
CA PRO A 23 3.45 1.18 -9.36
C PRO A 23 3.64 0.48 -10.72
N ILE A 24 2.77 -0.48 -11.07
CA ILE A 24 2.84 -1.19 -12.37
C ILE A 24 2.68 -0.21 -13.54
N ALA A 25 1.79 0.78 -13.43
CA ALA A 25 1.60 1.78 -14.47
C ALA A 25 2.87 2.63 -14.69
N ILE A 26 3.56 2.98 -13.60
CA ILE A 26 4.81 3.74 -13.64
C ILE A 26 5.93 2.90 -14.28
N GLU A 27 6.07 1.63 -13.89
CA GLU A 27 7.07 0.72 -14.46
C GLU A 27 6.87 0.52 -15.96
N ARG A 28 5.62 0.33 -16.41
CA ARG A 28 5.30 0.23 -17.84
C ARG A 28 5.76 1.47 -18.60
N GLN A 29 5.52 2.65 -18.05
CA GLN A 29 5.96 3.90 -18.68
C GLN A 29 7.49 4.00 -18.70
N ALA A 30 8.17 3.63 -17.61
CA ALA A 30 9.63 3.61 -17.55
C ALA A 30 10.22 2.67 -18.61
N ALA A 31 9.65 1.47 -18.78
CA ALA A 31 10.05 0.49 -19.79
C ALA A 31 9.87 1.01 -21.23
N ILE A 32 8.76 1.68 -21.52
CA ILE A 32 8.53 2.32 -22.83
C ILE A 32 9.57 3.40 -23.10
N LEU A 33 9.88 4.24 -22.11
CA LEU A 33 10.86 5.31 -22.24
C LEU A 33 12.28 4.75 -22.46
N GLN A 34 12.63 3.69 -21.73
CA GLN A 34 13.90 2.98 -21.91
C GLN A 34 14.01 2.37 -23.32
N ALA A 35 12.97 1.67 -23.78
CA ALA A 35 12.95 1.04 -25.09
C ALA A 35 13.00 2.04 -26.26
N THR A 36 12.49 3.26 -26.05
CA THR A 36 12.52 4.34 -27.06
C THR A 36 13.76 5.22 -26.97
N GLY A 37 14.75 4.84 -26.13
CA GLY A 37 16.03 5.55 -26.02
C GLY A 37 15.91 6.95 -25.42
N LYS A 38 14.88 7.20 -24.60
CA LYS A 38 14.70 8.48 -23.91
C LYS A 38 15.62 8.60 -22.70
N ASP A 39 15.63 9.80 -22.11
CA ASP A 39 16.47 10.20 -21.00
C ASP A 39 16.59 9.12 -19.89
N PRO A 40 17.80 8.54 -19.70
CA PRO A 40 18.06 7.55 -18.67
C PRO A 40 17.79 8.04 -17.24
N GLU A 41 17.99 9.34 -16.96
CA GLU A 41 17.74 9.90 -15.63
C GLU A 41 16.24 9.89 -15.30
N LEU A 42 15.40 10.22 -16.29
CA LEU A 42 13.95 10.12 -16.16
C LEU A 42 13.50 8.67 -15.94
N VAL A 43 14.08 7.71 -16.67
CA VAL A 43 13.78 6.28 -16.48
C VAL A 43 14.11 5.85 -15.05
N GLU A 44 15.30 6.20 -14.55
CA GLU A 44 15.73 5.87 -13.19
C GLU A 44 14.79 6.47 -12.13
N LYS A 45 14.38 7.74 -12.30
CA LYS A 45 13.43 8.41 -11.40
C LYS A 45 12.09 7.69 -11.36
N LEU A 46 11.57 7.23 -12.51
CA LEU A 46 10.30 6.50 -12.56
C LEU A 46 10.40 5.12 -11.91
N VAL A 47 11.50 4.40 -12.11
CA VAL A 47 11.73 3.10 -11.42
C VAL A 47 11.74 3.29 -9.90
N LYS A 48 12.52 4.27 -9.40
CA LYS A 48 12.55 4.59 -7.96
C LYS A 48 11.18 5.01 -7.44
N ALA A 49 10.41 5.76 -8.22
CA ALA A 49 9.06 6.15 -7.86
C ALA A 49 8.13 4.92 -7.75
N ALA A 50 8.20 3.98 -8.70
CA ALA A 50 7.42 2.76 -8.64
C ALA A 50 7.75 1.91 -7.41
N ASP A 51 9.04 1.76 -7.09
CA ASP A 51 9.49 1.04 -5.89
C ASP A 51 8.97 1.71 -4.61
N THR A 52 9.14 3.03 -4.51
CA THR A 52 8.64 3.80 -3.36
C THR A 52 7.12 3.67 -3.19
N MET A 53 6.37 3.69 -4.28
CA MET A 53 4.91 3.53 -4.25
C MET A 53 4.48 2.12 -3.87
N ARG A 54 5.25 1.09 -4.26
CA ARG A 54 5.01 -0.29 -3.83
C ARG A 54 5.23 -0.43 -2.33
N ASP A 55 6.33 0.08 -1.82
CA ASP A 55 6.67 -0.01 -0.39
C ASP A 55 5.65 0.75 0.46
N SER A 56 5.32 1.98 0.07
CA SER A 56 4.30 2.80 0.75
C SER A 56 2.92 2.15 0.64
N GLY A 57 2.59 1.57 -0.51
CA GLY A 57 1.36 0.83 -0.74
C GLY A 57 1.20 -0.37 0.20
N ASN A 58 2.28 -1.14 0.40
CA ASN A 58 2.29 -2.25 1.35
C ASN A 58 2.03 -1.77 2.79
N LEU A 59 2.60 -0.63 3.19
CA LEU A 59 2.32 -0.03 4.49
C LEU A 59 0.83 0.33 4.64
N TYR A 60 0.25 1.01 3.65
CA TYR A 60 -1.19 1.34 3.68
C TYR A 60 -2.08 0.09 3.73
N LEU A 61 -1.71 -0.98 3.03
CA LEU A 61 -2.44 -2.25 3.07
C LEU A 61 -2.36 -2.94 4.43
N THR A 62 -1.22 -2.85 5.12
CA THR A 62 -1.09 -3.33 6.51
C THR A 62 -2.07 -2.62 7.43
N TRP A 63 -2.11 -1.28 7.38
CA TRP A 63 -3.07 -0.50 8.17
C TRP A 63 -4.52 -0.79 7.82
N ALA A 64 -4.85 -0.89 6.52
CA ALA A 64 -6.21 -1.22 6.09
C ALA A 64 -6.67 -2.58 6.63
N LYS A 65 -5.81 -3.60 6.58
CA LYS A 65 -6.09 -4.92 7.15
C LYS A 65 -6.24 -4.88 8.67
N HIS A 66 -5.39 -4.12 9.35
CA HIS A 66 -5.48 -3.94 10.81
C HIS A 66 -6.84 -3.36 11.22
N TYR A 67 -7.26 -2.24 10.61
CA TYR A 67 -8.55 -1.64 10.93
C TYR A 67 -9.75 -2.50 10.51
N ALA A 68 -9.66 -3.23 9.40
CA ALA A 68 -10.68 -4.20 9.03
C ALA A 68 -10.80 -5.34 10.07
N ALA A 69 -9.69 -5.84 10.61
CA ALA A 69 -9.70 -6.84 11.66
C ALA A 69 -10.32 -6.31 12.96
N MET A 70 -9.98 -5.06 13.35
CA MET A 70 -10.62 -4.39 14.49
C MET A 70 -12.15 -4.26 14.29
N ALA A 71 -12.60 -3.86 13.10
CA ALA A 71 -14.02 -3.72 12.78
C ALA A 71 -14.79 -5.06 12.84
N LYS A 72 -14.12 -6.17 12.52
CA LYS A 72 -14.67 -7.54 12.62
C LYS A 72 -14.75 -8.08 14.07
N GLY A 73 -14.37 -7.28 15.06
CA GLY A 73 -14.33 -7.70 16.46
C GLY A 73 -13.14 -8.59 16.80
N ASN A 74 -12.13 -8.66 15.94
CA ASN A 74 -10.88 -9.36 16.22
C ASN A 74 -9.95 -8.43 17.03
N THR A 75 -10.36 -8.15 18.27
CA THR A 75 -9.71 -7.18 19.18
C THR A 75 -8.38 -7.67 19.78
N ASP A 76 -7.96 -8.91 19.52
CA ASP A 76 -6.66 -9.44 19.96
C ASP A 76 -5.47 -8.92 19.13
N ALA A 77 -5.69 -8.05 18.14
CA ALA A 77 -4.62 -7.35 17.41
C ALA A 77 -4.20 -6.02 18.08
N SER A 78 -4.61 -5.77 19.33
CA SER A 78 -4.34 -4.56 20.12
C SER A 78 -3.84 -4.92 21.52
N SER A 79 -2.82 -5.77 21.62
CA SER A 79 -2.05 -5.95 22.85
C SER A 79 -0.55 -6.00 22.57
N ASP A 80 -0.08 -5.24 21.60
CA ASP A 80 1.28 -4.71 21.66
C ASP A 80 1.15 -3.24 22.06
N GLU A 81 1.76 -2.97 23.19
CA GLU A 81 1.68 -1.74 23.97
C GLU A 81 1.97 -0.50 23.13
N ASP A 82 1.21 0.54 23.43
CA ASP A 82 1.57 1.93 23.16
C ASP A 82 2.90 2.25 23.88
N GLU A 83 4.03 1.89 23.27
CA GLU A 83 5.36 2.37 23.66
C GLU A 83 5.74 3.63 22.86
N THR A 84 4.87 4.64 22.88
CA THR A 84 5.31 6.02 22.61
C THR A 84 5.14 6.88 23.85
N GLU A 85 5.72 6.40 24.95
CA GLU A 85 6.14 7.29 26.04
C GLU A 85 7.32 8.18 25.57
N ASP A 86 7.17 9.48 25.81
CA ASP A 86 8.20 10.53 25.87
C ASP A 86 9.10 10.78 24.65
N PHE A 87 8.62 11.67 23.77
CA PHE A 87 9.51 12.70 23.21
C PHE A 87 9.13 14.06 23.77
N ASP A 88 9.53 14.31 25.02
CA ASP A 88 9.75 15.66 25.51
C ASP A 88 10.99 16.26 24.80
N ILE A 89 10.79 17.33 24.04
CA ILE A 89 11.83 18.30 23.62
C ILE A 89 11.59 19.61 24.38
#